data_AF-A0A1A7YKS2-F1
#
_entry.id   AF-A0A1A7YKS2-F1
#
_cell.length_a   1.000
_cell.length_b   1.000
_cell.length_c   1.000
_cell.angle_alpha   90.00
_cell.angle_beta   90.00
_cell.angle_gamma   90.00
#
_symmetry.space_group_name_H-M   'P 1'
#
loop_
_entity.id
_entity.type
_entity.pdbx_description
1 polymer ?
#
loop_
_entity_poly.entity_id
_entity_poly.type
_entity_poly.pdbx_seq_one_letter_code
_entity_poly.pdbx_strand_id
1 'polypeptide(L)'
;NSAGSENPSDVFRFLVEERVQCCQSRRVRYTQRVDYCIQLPAPIEAATNREELLTYESKRKEAEENMRAPPEPVRARIPFTACLQAFTEPENVPDFWSSALQAKSAGVKTSRFASFPEYLIVQIKKFTFGVDWVPKKLDLAIDVPDFLDLSRLRATGLQSGEEELPDLMPPIVLPEDTRDNSMSSTDSPEIDEAAVMQLAEMGFPLEACRKAVYYTGNMGPEMAFNWIIAHMEEPDFAEPLTLPSMLDPGPSTSESPVGAAPLGNSPPEESIAILTSMGFPRSHSINALKATNNNLERALDWIFTHPEEEESDALSDMADTEPNDITFSNANSHSDSTLSPDRDASGPRVKDGPGRYELFAFISHMGASTMSGHYVCHIKKEGRWVIYNDHKVCLSERPPKDLGYIYFYHRLSSS
;
A
#
# COMPACT_ATOMS: atom_id res chain seq x y z
N ASN A 1 4.94 27.94 -9.83
CA ASN A 1 5.82 27.44 -10.91
C ASN A 1 6.79 26.41 -10.38
N SER A 2 6.31 25.18 -10.17
CA SER A 2 7.10 23.99 -9.81
C SER A 2 6.63 22.75 -10.58
N ALA A 3 5.70 22.90 -11.53
CA ALA A 3 5.15 21.83 -12.37
C ALA A 3 6.16 21.18 -13.33
N GLY A 4 7.45 21.51 -13.23
CA GLY A 4 8.54 20.95 -14.02
C GLY A 4 9.84 20.69 -13.25
N SER A 5 9.86 20.84 -11.91
CA SER A 5 11.05 20.45 -11.13
C SER A 5 10.99 18.96 -10.80
N GLU A 6 12.03 18.21 -11.14
CA GLU A 6 12.17 16.81 -10.75
C GLU A 6 12.07 16.67 -9.22
N ASN A 7 11.18 15.80 -8.74
CA ASN A 7 11.09 15.51 -7.31
C ASN A 7 12.24 14.54 -6.96
N PRO A 8 13.18 14.89 -6.05
CA PRO A 8 14.30 14.03 -5.72
C PRO A 8 13.86 12.69 -5.11
N SER A 9 12.64 12.59 -4.57
CA SER A 9 12.08 11.32 -4.08
C SER A 9 11.81 10.30 -5.20
N ASP A 10 11.70 10.75 -6.45
CA ASP A 10 11.42 9.89 -7.60
C ASP A 10 12.56 8.87 -7.86
N VAL A 11 13.78 9.15 -7.37
CA VAL A 11 14.93 8.23 -7.50
C VAL A 11 14.79 6.98 -6.62
N PHE A 12 14.00 7.06 -5.55
CA PHE A 12 13.73 5.96 -4.61
C PHE A 12 12.39 5.29 -4.84
N ARG A 13 11.45 5.97 -5.52
CA ARG A 13 10.08 5.47 -5.71
C ARG A 13 10.07 4.27 -6.65
N PHE A 14 9.39 3.20 -6.24
CA PHE A 14 9.15 2.03 -7.08
C PHE A 14 7.76 1.42 -6.83
N LEU A 15 7.35 0.52 -7.71
CA LEU A 15 6.08 -0.18 -7.62
C LEU A 15 6.30 -1.61 -7.15
N VAL A 16 5.51 -2.02 -6.17
CA VAL A 16 5.39 -3.41 -5.71
C VAL A 16 4.11 -3.98 -6.30
N GLU A 17 4.21 -5.13 -6.95
CA GLU A 17 3.07 -5.93 -7.37
C GLU A 17 2.78 -6.98 -6.30
N GLU A 18 1.56 -6.96 -5.77
CA GLU A 18 1.06 -7.97 -4.86
C GLU A 18 0.08 -8.87 -5.62
N ARG A 19 0.38 -10.16 -5.66
CA ARG A 19 -0.47 -11.19 -6.23
C ARG A 19 -1.14 -11.96 -5.11
N VAL A 20 -2.46 -12.00 -5.10
CA VAL A 20 -3.25 -12.83 -4.17
C VAL A 20 -3.95 -13.92 -4.97
N GLN A 21 -3.78 -15.17 -4.59
CA GLN A 21 -4.43 -16.31 -5.21
C GLN A 21 -5.34 -17.04 -4.22
N CYS A 22 -6.60 -17.25 -4.58
CA CYS A 22 -7.49 -18.10 -3.79
C CYS A 22 -7.09 -19.57 -3.91
N CYS A 23 -6.90 -20.29 -2.80
CA CYS A 23 -6.49 -21.69 -2.81
C CYS A 23 -7.54 -22.63 -3.44
N GLN A 24 -8.82 -22.29 -3.31
CA GLN A 24 -9.93 -23.13 -3.77
C GLN A 24 -10.28 -22.87 -5.25
N SER A 25 -10.52 -21.62 -5.64
CA SER A 25 -10.89 -21.27 -7.03
C SER A 25 -9.68 -21.15 -7.96
N ARG A 26 -8.46 -21.07 -7.41
CA ARG A 26 -7.20 -20.78 -8.12
C ARG A 26 -7.15 -19.46 -8.87
N ARG A 27 -8.19 -18.63 -8.76
CA ARG A 27 -8.24 -17.29 -9.35
C ARG A 27 -7.34 -16.33 -8.60
N VAL A 28 -6.85 -15.33 -9.31
CA VAL A 28 -5.81 -14.40 -8.85
C VAL A 28 -6.29 -12.96 -8.87
N ARG A 29 -5.72 -12.11 -8.02
CA ARG A 29 -5.87 -10.66 -8.08
C ARG A 29 -4.49 -10.04 -7.97
N TYR A 30 -4.21 -9.09 -8.86
CA TYR A 30 -3.00 -8.30 -8.84
C TYR A 30 -3.33 -6.90 -8.37
N THR A 31 -2.58 -6.40 -7.40
CA THR A 31 -2.65 -5.00 -6.96
C THR A 31 -1.25 -4.42 -7.02
N GLN A 32 -1.17 -3.13 -7.33
CA GLN A 32 0.09 -2.40 -7.32
C GLN A 32 0.07 -1.34 -6.24
N ARG A 33 1.19 -1.16 -5.56
CA ARG A 33 1.37 -0.11 -4.55
C ARG A 33 2.71 0.57 -4.71
N VAL A 34 2.76 1.86 -4.39
CA VAL A 34 3.99 2.64 -4.34
C VAL A 34 4.75 2.32 -3.06
N ASP A 35 6.07 2.18 -3.17
CA ASP A 35 6.97 2.04 -2.03
C ASP A 35 8.28 2.81 -2.28
N TYR A 36 9.03 3.04 -1.20
CA TYR A 36 10.33 3.73 -1.20
C TYR A 36 11.44 2.89 -0.57
N CYS A 37 11.09 1.86 0.21
CA CYS A 37 12.08 0.97 0.82
C CYS A 37 11.58 -0.46 0.91
N ILE A 38 12.49 -1.43 0.74
CA ILE A 38 12.17 -2.82 0.99
C ILE A 38 12.52 -3.18 2.43
N GLN A 39 11.62 -3.87 3.11
CA GLN A 39 11.82 -4.32 4.47
C GLN A 39 12.16 -5.80 4.47
N LEU A 40 13.45 -6.12 4.52
CA LEU A 40 13.90 -7.50 4.52
C LEU A 40 13.71 -8.14 5.91
N PRO A 41 12.99 -9.27 6.00
CA PRO A 41 12.95 -10.07 7.21
C PRO A 41 14.34 -10.66 7.49
N ALA A 42 14.64 -10.84 8.77
CA ALA A 42 15.89 -11.44 9.23
C ALA A 42 15.59 -12.76 9.96
N PRO A 43 15.37 -13.86 9.22
CA PRO A 43 14.97 -15.14 9.80
C PRO A 43 16.13 -15.72 10.63
N ILE A 44 15.97 -15.72 11.95
CA ILE A 44 17.03 -16.18 12.87
C ILE A 44 17.24 -17.70 12.77
N GLU A 45 16.25 -18.46 12.29
CA GLU A 45 16.43 -19.90 12.09
C GLU A 45 17.44 -20.22 10.99
N ALA A 46 17.63 -19.31 10.03
CA ALA A 46 18.58 -19.46 8.92
C ALA A 46 20.04 -19.13 9.32
N ALA A 47 20.32 -18.92 10.61
CA ALA A 47 21.67 -18.61 11.08
C ALA A 47 22.65 -19.77 10.84
N THR A 48 23.79 -19.49 10.19
CA THR A 48 24.79 -20.51 9.85
C THR A 48 25.62 -20.97 11.06
N ASN A 49 25.68 -20.17 12.12
CA ASN A 49 26.44 -20.45 13.34
C ASN A 49 25.54 -20.80 14.54
N ARG A 50 24.47 -21.56 14.28
CA ARG A 50 23.47 -21.92 15.29
C ARG A 50 24.06 -22.63 16.52
N GLU A 51 25.02 -23.54 16.31
CA GLU A 51 25.69 -24.25 17.41
C GLU A 51 26.49 -23.27 18.30
N GLU A 52 27.22 -22.34 17.70
CA GLU A 52 27.98 -21.31 18.44
C GLU A 52 27.05 -20.43 19.27
N LEU A 53 25.90 -20.01 18.72
CA LEU A 53 24.90 -19.22 19.43
C LEU A 53 24.36 -19.96 20.67
N LEU A 54 24.02 -21.25 20.52
CA LEU A 54 23.53 -22.06 21.63
C LEU A 54 24.57 -22.18 22.74
N THR A 55 25.85 -22.40 22.38
CA THR A 55 26.94 -22.44 23.37
C THR A 55 27.15 -21.10 24.06
N TYR A 56 27.06 -19.99 23.32
CA TYR A 56 27.14 -18.64 23.87
C TYR A 56 25.99 -18.34 24.83
N GLU A 57 24.75 -18.66 24.46
CA GLU A 57 23.58 -18.45 25.31
C GLU A 57 23.67 -19.28 26.60
N SER A 58 24.14 -20.53 26.52
CA SER A 58 24.39 -21.36 27.71
C SER A 58 25.44 -20.75 28.62
N LYS A 59 26.58 -20.32 28.06
CA LYS A 59 27.65 -19.67 28.84
C LYS A 59 27.21 -18.33 29.43
N ARG A 60 26.37 -17.58 28.71
CA ARG A 60 25.83 -16.30 29.20
C ARG A 60 24.88 -16.53 30.37
N LYS A 61 23.98 -17.51 30.28
CA LYS A 61 23.10 -17.90 31.39
C LYS A 61 23.89 -18.39 32.61
N GLU A 62 24.91 -19.23 32.40
CA GLU A 62 25.78 -19.67 33.49
C GLU A 62 26.54 -18.51 34.13
N ALA A 63 27.02 -17.55 33.35
CA ALA A 63 27.68 -16.35 33.87
C ALA A 63 26.71 -15.46 34.65
N GLU A 64 25.48 -15.27 34.17
CA GLU A 64 24.42 -14.52 34.87
C GLU A 64 24.06 -15.18 36.21
N GLU A 65 23.85 -16.50 36.23
CA GLU A 65 23.52 -17.26 37.44
C GLU A 65 24.67 -17.23 38.47
N ASN A 66 25.92 -17.33 37.99
CA ASN A 66 27.10 -17.28 38.84
C ASN A 66 27.61 -15.85 39.11
N MET A 67 26.86 -14.82 38.70
CA MET A 67 27.24 -13.39 38.82
C MET A 67 28.67 -13.09 38.30
N ARG A 68 29.08 -13.77 37.22
CA ARG A 68 30.37 -13.56 36.54
C ARG A 68 30.22 -12.56 35.40
N ALA A 69 31.36 -12.06 34.92
CA ALA A 69 31.39 -11.22 33.72
C ALA A 69 30.81 -11.99 32.51
N PRO A 70 30.01 -11.32 31.66
CA PRO A 70 29.42 -11.96 30.50
C PRO A 70 30.50 -12.38 29.49
N PRO A 71 30.31 -13.52 28.79
CA PRO A 71 31.20 -13.93 27.71
C PRO A 71 31.16 -12.94 26.54
N GLU A 72 32.16 -13.02 25.65
CA GLU A 72 32.21 -12.21 24.44
C GLU A 72 30.96 -12.44 23.57
N PRO A 73 30.29 -11.38 23.08
CA PRO A 73 29.02 -11.51 22.37
C PRO A 73 29.18 -12.21 21.02
N VAL A 74 28.42 -13.28 20.82
CA VAL A 74 28.32 -13.98 19.53
C VAL A 74 27.04 -13.56 18.82
N ARG A 75 27.18 -13.08 17.58
CA ARG A 75 26.07 -12.65 16.73
C ARG A 75 25.58 -13.78 15.84
N ALA A 76 24.29 -13.77 15.53
CA ALA A 76 23.74 -14.71 14.57
C ALA A 76 24.09 -14.27 13.16
N ARG A 77 24.79 -15.14 12.42
CA ARG A 77 25.23 -14.89 11.04
C ARG A 77 24.18 -15.39 10.07
N ILE A 78 23.46 -14.47 9.43
CA ILE A 78 22.38 -14.80 8.50
C ILE A 78 22.83 -14.49 7.07
N PRO A 79 22.75 -15.45 6.13
CA PRO A 79 23.02 -15.17 4.72
C PRO A 79 21.99 -14.20 4.15
N PHE A 80 22.42 -13.19 3.39
CA PHE A 80 21.50 -12.24 2.75
C PHE A 80 20.51 -12.92 1.80
N THR A 81 20.90 -14.03 1.16
CA THR A 81 20.02 -14.84 0.31
C THR A 81 18.82 -15.39 1.08
N ALA A 82 18.99 -15.76 2.36
CA ALA A 82 17.89 -16.25 3.19
C ALA A 82 16.90 -15.12 3.52
N CYS A 83 17.39 -13.91 3.79
CA CYS A 83 16.55 -12.72 3.96
C CYS A 83 15.73 -12.41 2.71
N LEU A 84 16.35 -12.50 1.53
CA LEU A 84 15.67 -12.27 0.26
C LEU A 84 14.64 -13.36 -0.06
N GLN A 85 14.96 -14.62 0.24
CA GLN A 85 14.02 -15.73 0.09
C GLN A 85 12.78 -15.54 0.97
N ALA A 86 12.97 -15.23 2.25
CA ALA A 86 11.90 -14.97 3.20
C ALA A 86 11.04 -13.74 2.81
N PHE A 87 11.64 -12.73 2.16
CA PHE A 87 10.88 -11.60 1.60
C PHE A 87 9.95 -12.02 0.44
N THR A 88 10.35 -13.01 -0.35
CA THR A 88 9.61 -13.48 -1.53
C THR A 88 8.76 -14.73 -1.27
N GLU A 89 8.78 -15.23 -0.04
CA GLU A 89 8.07 -16.43 0.36
C GLU A 89 6.55 -16.18 0.26
N PRO A 90 5.77 -17.11 -0.31
CA PRO A 90 4.33 -16.96 -0.35
C PRO A 90 3.74 -16.96 1.06
N GLU A 91 3.00 -15.90 1.39
CA GLU A 91 2.34 -15.73 2.69
C GLU A 91 0.93 -16.30 2.63
N ASN A 92 0.58 -17.18 3.58
CA ASN A 92 -0.77 -17.73 3.69
C ASN A 92 -1.69 -16.75 4.41
N VAL A 93 -2.80 -16.40 3.78
CA VAL A 93 -3.86 -15.54 4.34
C VAL A 93 -5.07 -16.43 4.65
N PRO A 94 -5.29 -16.84 5.92
CA PRO A 94 -6.30 -17.85 6.25
C PRO A 94 -7.75 -17.37 6.06
N ASP A 95 -8.03 -16.10 6.35
CA ASP A 95 -9.38 -15.51 6.31
C ASP A 95 -9.54 -14.57 5.09
N PHE A 96 -9.17 -15.04 3.90
CA PHE A 96 -9.28 -14.27 2.66
C PHE A 96 -10.69 -14.38 2.05
N TRP A 97 -11.36 -13.25 1.82
CA TRP A 97 -12.63 -13.22 1.10
C TRP A 97 -12.42 -13.43 -0.40
N SER A 98 -13.01 -14.49 -0.97
CA SER A 98 -12.91 -14.81 -2.39
C SER A 98 -14.19 -14.41 -3.12
N SER A 99 -14.14 -13.38 -3.98
CA SER A 99 -15.29 -12.93 -4.79
C SER A 99 -15.80 -14.00 -5.77
N ALA A 100 -14.92 -14.91 -6.19
CA ALA A 100 -15.30 -16.03 -7.05
C ALA A 100 -16.11 -17.12 -6.32
N LEU A 101 -15.92 -17.26 -5.00
CA LEU A 101 -16.62 -18.23 -4.17
C LEU A 101 -17.73 -17.59 -3.34
N GLN A 102 -17.75 -16.26 -3.25
CA GLN A 102 -18.64 -15.48 -2.39
C GLN A 102 -18.58 -15.94 -0.93
N ALA A 103 -17.38 -16.31 -0.46
CA ALA A 103 -17.14 -16.85 0.88
C ALA A 103 -15.70 -16.62 1.33
N LYS A 104 -15.45 -16.75 2.65
CA LYS A 104 -14.10 -16.79 3.23
C LYS A 104 -13.40 -18.09 2.83
N SER A 105 -12.13 -17.96 2.46
CA SER A 105 -11.26 -19.04 2.03
C SER A 105 -9.81 -18.73 2.39
N ALA A 106 -8.93 -19.72 2.26
CA ALA A 106 -7.49 -19.47 2.33
C ALA A 106 -7.01 -18.84 1.01
N GLY A 107 -6.17 -17.81 1.12
CA GLY A 107 -5.45 -17.19 0.02
C GLY A 107 -3.94 -17.32 0.19
N VAL A 108 -3.21 -17.18 -0.90
CA VAL A 108 -1.75 -17.07 -0.91
C VAL A 108 -1.37 -15.73 -1.50
N LYS A 109 -0.66 -14.91 -0.72
CA LYS A 109 -0.14 -13.61 -1.13
C LYS A 109 1.33 -13.74 -1.52
N THR A 110 1.74 -13.10 -2.60
CA THR A 110 3.14 -13.03 -3.03
C THR A 110 3.45 -11.62 -3.51
N SER A 111 4.59 -11.07 -3.08
CA SER A 111 5.03 -9.72 -3.47
C SER A 111 6.21 -9.78 -4.42
N ARG A 112 6.19 -8.95 -5.47
CA ARG A 112 7.25 -8.82 -6.49
C ARG A 112 7.48 -7.36 -6.86
N PHE A 113 8.58 -7.07 -7.54
CA PHE A 113 8.90 -5.72 -7.99
C PHE A 113 8.28 -5.47 -9.37
N ALA A 114 7.26 -4.61 -9.45
CA ALA A 114 6.75 -4.15 -10.74
C ALA A 114 7.76 -3.23 -11.43
N SER A 115 8.46 -2.39 -10.65
CA SER A 115 9.57 -1.56 -11.13
C SER A 115 10.76 -1.57 -10.18
N PHE A 116 11.91 -1.16 -10.70
CA PHE A 116 13.17 -1.08 -9.96
C PHE A 116 13.63 0.38 -9.89
N PRO A 117 13.88 0.96 -8.70
CA PRO A 117 14.28 2.36 -8.56
C PRO A 117 15.75 2.58 -8.99
N GLU A 118 16.16 3.84 -9.08
CA GLU A 118 17.57 4.19 -9.33
C GLU A 118 18.42 3.96 -8.07
N TYR A 119 17.88 4.31 -6.91
CA TYR A 119 18.44 3.97 -5.61
C TYR A 119 17.48 3.06 -4.83
N LEU A 120 17.88 1.83 -4.58
CA LEU A 120 17.11 0.89 -3.78
C LEU A 120 17.49 1.03 -2.30
N ILE A 121 16.50 1.36 -1.46
CA ILE A 121 16.64 1.40 -0.01
C ILE A 121 16.25 0.03 0.55
N VAL A 122 17.14 -0.57 1.33
CA VAL A 122 16.93 -1.87 1.97
C VAL A 122 17.02 -1.71 3.49
N GLN A 123 15.91 -1.89 4.19
CA GLN A 123 15.85 -1.91 5.64
C GLN A 123 15.87 -3.35 6.15
N ILE A 124 16.77 -3.65 7.07
CA ILE A 124 16.79 -4.95 7.76
C ILE A 124 15.85 -4.89 8.97
N LYS A 125 14.84 -5.76 9.00
CA LYS A 125 13.92 -5.92 10.14
C LYS A 125 14.59 -6.70 11.29
N LYS A 126 15.54 -6.05 11.96
CA LYS A 126 16.27 -6.59 13.13
C LYS A 126 15.67 -6.17 14.48
N PHE A 127 14.38 -5.90 14.51
CA PHE A 127 13.64 -5.58 15.74
C PHE A 127 12.43 -6.51 15.83
N THR A 128 12.23 -7.11 17.00
CA THR A 128 11.09 -7.99 17.27
C THR A 128 10.58 -7.75 18.69
N PHE A 129 9.42 -8.27 19.02
CA PHE A 129 8.90 -8.25 20.38
C PHE A 129 9.39 -9.47 21.16
N GLY A 130 9.83 -9.25 22.40
CA GLY A 130 10.05 -10.34 23.35
C GLY A 130 8.72 -10.93 23.85
N VAL A 131 8.80 -11.97 24.67
CA VAL A 131 7.63 -12.60 25.31
C VAL A 131 6.81 -11.61 26.15
N ASP A 132 7.46 -10.59 26.70
CA ASP A 132 6.83 -9.55 27.53
C ASP A 132 6.36 -8.33 26.72
N TRP A 133 6.28 -8.45 25.38
CA TRP A 133 5.98 -7.33 24.45
C TRP A 133 6.97 -6.16 24.51
N VAL A 134 8.14 -6.36 25.12
CA VAL A 134 9.23 -5.38 25.11
C VAL A 134 9.95 -5.48 23.76
N PRO A 135 10.08 -4.36 22.99
CA PRO A 135 10.84 -4.35 21.75
C PRO A 135 12.31 -4.69 22.00
N LYS A 136 12.80 -5.69 21.28
CA LYS A 136 14.17 -6.19 21.36
C LYS A 136 14.85 -6.07 20.00
N LYS A 137 16.07 -5.52 20.02
CA LYS A 137 16.96 -5.54 18.87
C LYS A 137 17.59 -6.92 18.75
N LEU A 138 17.51 -7.51 17.57
CA LEU A 138 18.19 -8.74 17.23
C LEU A 138 19.66 -8.42 16.92
N ASP A 139 20.58 -9.06 17.65
CA ASP A 139 22.04 -8.91 17.43
C ASP A 139 22.48 -9.85 16.30
N LEU A 140 22.26 -9.39 15.08
CA LEU A 140 22.47 -10.13 13.84
C LEU A 140 23.62 -9.53 13.04
N ALA A 141 24.35 -10.40 12.35
CA ALA A 141 25.30 -10.06 11.29
C ALA A 141 24.77 -10.63 9.98
N ILE A 142 24.47 -9.78 9.00
CA ILE A 142 23.95 -10.20 7.69
C ILE A 142 25.04 -10.00 6.65
N ASP A 143 25.42 -11.04 5.91
CA ASP A 143 26.44 -10.90 4.87
C ASP A 143 25.87 -10.20 3.63
N VAL A 144 25.86 -8.86 3.66
CA VAL A 144 25.28 -8.01 2.62
C VAL A 144 26.22 -7.91 1.42
N PRO A 145 25.79 -8.30 0.21
CA PRO A 145 26.65 -8.34 -0.96
C PRO A 145 26.91 -6.94 -1.54
N ASP A 146 28.11 -6.72 -2.07
CA ASP A 146 28.44 -5.48 -2.79
C ASP A 146 27.67 -5.35 -4.11
N PHE A 147 27.37 -6.47 -4.77
CA PHE A 147 26.60 -6.52 -6.00
C PHE A 147 25.31 -7.31 -5.78
N LEU A 148 24.18 -6.74 -6.18
CA LEU A 148 22.86 -7.31 -5.96
C LEU A 148 22.10 -7.42 -7.28
N ASP A 149 21.70 -8.63 -7.65
CA ASP A 149 20.84 -8.89 -8.81
C ASP A 149 19.45 -9.37 -8.36
N LEU A 150 18.47 -8.49 -8.50
CA LEU A 150 17.06 -8.71 -8.21
C LEU A 150 16.24 -8.98 -9.47
N SER A 151 16.84 -9.12 -10.64
CA SER A 151 16.12 -9.23 -11.92
C SER A 151 15.12 -10.39 -11.94
N ARG A 152 15.40 -11.47 -11.20
CA ARG A 152 14.50 -12.65 -11.04
C ARG A 152 13.25 -12.37 -10.20
N LEU A 153 13.22 -11.25 -9.49
CA LEU A 153 12.11 -10.82 -8.64
C LEU A 153 11.22 -9.79 -9.33
N ARG A 154 11.50 -9.46 -10.60
CA ARG A 154 10.63 -8.63 -11.41
C ARG A 154 9.28 -9.33 -11.57
N ALA A 155 8.22 -8.56 -11.35
CA ALA A 155 6.86 -8.98 -11.53
C ALA A 155 6.54 -9.13 -13.02
N THR A 156 5.63 -10.03 -13.34
CA THR A 156 5.26 -10.33 -14.73
C THR A 156 3.79 -10.00 -15.02
N GLY A 157 3.05 -9.48 -14.03
CA GLY A 157 1.61 -9.25 -14.12
C GLY A 157 0.82 -10.54 -14.29
N LEU A 158 -0.43 -10.39 -14.73
CA LEU A 158 -1.31 -11.51 -15.05
C LEU A 158 -0.70 -12.40 -16.15
N GLN A 159 -0.59 -13.71 -15.88
CA GLN A 159 -0.02 -14.67 -16.82
C GLN A 159 -1.08 -15.30 -17.74
N SER A 160 -0.65 -15.71 -18.94
CA SER A 160 -1.51 -16.45 -19.87
C SER A 160 -1.95 -17.78 -19.26
N GLY A 161 -3.23 -17.92 -18.93
CA GLY A 161 -3.81 -19.09 -18.27
C GLY A 161 -4.22 -18.88 -16.82
N GLU A 162 -3.99 -17.69 -16.26
CA GLU A 162 -4.58 -17.29 -14.98
C GLU A 162 -5.95 -16.61 -15.21
N GLU A 163 -6.91 -16.92 -14.34
CA GLU A 163 -8.21 -16.25 -14.30
C GLU A 163 -8.22 -15.23 -13.17
N GLU A 164 -8.61 -14.00 -13.46
CA GLU A 164 -8.76 -12.99 -12.44
C GLU A 164 -9.98 -13.25 -11.54
N LEU A 165 -9.83 -12.92 -10.25
CA LEU A 165 -10.95 -12.85 -9.33
C LEU A 165 -11.92 -11.78 -9.85
N PRO A 166 -13.22 -12.09 -9.98
CA PRO A 166 -14.18 -11.09 -10.41
C PRO A 166 -14.09 -9.85 -9.52
N ASP A 167 -14.10 -8.67 -10.13
CA ASP A 167 -14.30 -7.38 -9.44
C ASP A 167 -15.78 -7.18 -9.09
N LEU A 168 -16.41 -8.26 -8.65
CA LEU A 168 -17.64 -8.21 -7.91
C LEU A 168 -17.24 -7.68 -6.52
N MET A 169 -17.44 -6.39 -6.30
CA MET A 169 -17.84 -5.89 -4.98
C MET A 169 -18.84 -6.89 -4.40
N PRO A 170 -18.74 -7.29 -3.10
CA PRO A 170 -19.54 -8.38 -2.52
C PRO A 170 -20.94 -8.38 -3.13
N PRO A 171 -21.29 -9.44 -3.88
CA PRO A 171 -22.31 -9.33 -4.90
C PRO A 171 -23.65 -9.00 -4.25
N ILE A 172 -24.19 -7.84 -4.62
CA ILE A 172 -25.63 -7.63 -4.61
C ILE A 172 -26.16 -8.71 -5.54
N VAL A 173 -26.81 -9.73 -4.96
CA VAL A 173 -27.50 -10.76 -5.72
C VAL A 173 -28.70 -10.09 -6.38
N LEU A 174 -28.50 -9.51 -7.56
CA LEU A 174 -29.58 -9.22 -8.49
C LEU A 174 -29.70 -10.43 -9.42
N PRO A 175 -30.78 -11.23 -9.33
CA PRO A 175 -31.04 -12.25 -10.33
C PRO A 175 -31.50 -11.57 -11.63
N GLU A 176 -30.72 -11.74 -12.71
CA GLU A 176 -31.16 -11.39 -14.05
C GLU A 176 -32.32 -12.27 -14.53
N ASP A 177 -33.16 -11.61 -15.32
CA ASP A 177 -34.08 -12.11 -16.35
C ASP A 177 -35.36 -12.85 -15.95
N THR A 178 -36.44 -12.08 -15.80
CA THR A 178 -37.63 -12.20 -16.70
C THR A 178 -38.61 -11.03 -16.53
N ARG A 179 -38.55 -10.03 -17.43
CA ARG A 179 -39.70 -9.44 -18.19
C ARG A 179 -39.50 -7.95 -18.56
N ASP A 180 -39.43 -7.72 -19.88
CA ASP A 180 -40.02 -6.64 -20.69
C ASP A 180 -40.13 -5.20 -20.15
N ASN A 181 -39.33 -4.32 -20.76
CA ASN A 181 -39.71 -3.05 -21.39
C ASN A 181 -40.78 -2.17 -20.69
N SER A 182 -40.36 -1.22 -19.83
CA SER A 182 -40.64 0.23 -19.97
C SER A 182 -40.27 1.02 -18.70
N MET A 183 -39.87 2.28 -18.93
CA MET A 183 -39.88 3.43 -18.00
C MET A 183 -38.68 3.66 -17.06
N SER A 184 -38.05 4.80 -17.34
CA SER A 184 -37.47 5.81 -16.44
C SER A 184 -37.93 5.80 -14.97
N SER A 185 -36.97 5.71 -14.04
CA SER A 185 -36.74 6.68 -12.96
C SER A 185 -35.70 6.12 -11.97
N THR A 186 -34.69 6.92 -11.67
CA THR A 186 -33.89 6.83 -10.45
C THR A 186 -34.81 6.98 -9.24
N ASP A 187 -35.22 5.87 -8.64
CA ASP A 187 -35.77 5.84 -7.29
C ASP A 187 -35.00 4.77 -6.51
N SER A 188 -34.37 5.19 -5.43
CA SER A 188 -33.86 4.28 -4.39
C SER A 188 -35.00 3.37 -3.93
N PRO A 189 -34.80 2.05 -3.81
CA PRO A 189 -35.87 1.15 -3.37
C PRO A 189 -36.33 1.54 -1.96
N GLU A 190 -37.59 1.93 -1.83
CA GLU A 190 -38.25 2.18 -0.55
C GLU A 190 -38.17 0.90 0.29
N ILE A 191 -37.43 0.90 1.40
CA ILE A 191 -37.25 -0.29 2.24
C ILE A 191 -38.59 -0.64 2.89
N ASP A 192 -39.05 -1.89 2.73
CA ASP A 192 -40.27 -2.37 3.39
C ASP A 192 -40.05 -2.54 4.91
N GLU A 193 -40.38 -1.49 5.66
CA GLU A 193 -40.26 -1.45 7.13
C GLU A 193 -41.13 -2.54 7.82
N ALA A 194 -42.18 -3.08 7.18
CA ALA A 194 -42.95 -4.18 7.75
C ALA A 194 -42.15 -5.49 7.76
N ALA A 195 -41.40 -5.77 6.68
CA ALA A 195 -40.51 -6.91 6.61
C ALA A 195 -39.31 -6.75 7.57
N VAL A 196 -38.77 -5.53 7.72
CA VAL A 196 -37.72 -5.21 8.69
C VAL A 196 -38.18 -5.47 10.12
N MET A 197 -39.39 -5.00 10.48
CA MET A 197 -39.96 -5.22 11.82
C MET A 197 -40.19 -6.71 12.11
N GLN A 198 -40.68 -7.48 11.14
CA GLN A 198 -40.89 -8.92 11.32
C GLN A 198 -39.57 -9.67 11.59
N LEU A 199 -38.48 -9.27 10.93
CA LEU A 199 -37.15 -9.84 11.16
C LEU A 199 -36.54 -9.36 12.48
N ALA A 200 -36.78 -8.11 12.86
CA ALA A 200 -36.37 -7.58 14.16
C ALA A 200 -37.09 -8.28 15.32
N GLU A 201 -38.37 -8.64 15.15
CA GLU A 201 -39.14 -9.43 16.12
C GLU A 201 -38.57 -10.85 16.31
N MET A 202 -37.87 -11.40 15.31
CA MET A 202 -37.16 -12.68 15.43
C MET A 202 -35.83 -12.57 16.20
N GLY A 203 -35.41 -11.35 16.57
CA GLY A 203 -34.24 -11.08 17.41
C GLY A 203 -32.99 -10.63 16.65
N PHE A 204 -33.10 -10.31 15.36
CA PHE A 204 -31.98 -9.78 14.57
C PHE A 204 -31.83 -8.26 14.75
N PRO A 205 -30.60 -7.71 14.67
CA PRO A 205 -30.38 -6.26 14.71
C PRO A 205 -31.12 -5.53 13.57
N LEU A 206 -31.77 -4.40 13.89
CA LEU A 206 -32.60 -3.63 12.96
C LEU A 206 -31.84 -3.19 11.70
N GLU A 207 -30.59 -2.76 11.86
CA GLU A 207 -29.71 -2.31 10.79
C GLU A 207 -29.36 -3.45 9.83
N ALA A 208 -29.19 -4.66 10.38
CA ALA A 208 -28.96 -5.87 9.61
C ALA A 208 -30.21 -6.33 8.85
N CYS A 209 -31.40 -6.18 9.46
CA CYS A 209 -32.67 -6.42 8.80
C CYS A 209 -32.90 -5.46 7.64
N ARG A 210 -32.57 -4.17 7.81
CA ARG A 210 -32.61 -3.17 6.74
C ARG A 210 -31.65 -3.50 5.61
N LYS A 211 -30.41 -3.91 5.93
CA LYS A 211 -29.45 -4.44 4.96
C LYS A 211 -30.05 -5.61 4.19
N ALA A 212 -30.59 -6.60 4.88
CA ALA A 212 -31.15 -7.78 4.26
C ALA A 212 -32.33 -7.47 3.32
N VAL A 213 -33.25 -6.60 3.73
CA VAL A 213 -34.41 -6.20 2.91
C VAL A 213 -33.96 -5.36 1.70
N TYR A 214 -32.97 -4.48 1.89
CA TYR A 214 -32.35 -3.71 0.81
C TYR A 214 -31.63 -4.60 -0.21
N TYR A 215 -30.76 -5.51 0.25
CA TYR A 215 -29.99 -6.41 -0.62
C TYR A 215 -30.84 -7.49 -1.28
N THR A 216 -32.01 -7.81 -0.72
CA THR A 216 -32.98 -8.74 -1.35
C THR A 216 -34.01 -8.03 -2.23
N GLY A 217 -33.91 -6.71 -2.39
CA GLY A 217 -34.77 -5.95 -3.29
C GLY A 217 -36.26 -5.98 -2.90
N ASN A 218 -36.57 -5.98 -1.59
CA ASN A 218 -37.94 -6.06 -1.07
C ASN A 218 -38.73 -7.31 -1.51
N MET A 219 -38.07 -8.43 -1.79
CA MET A 219 -38.72 -9.68 -2.23
C MET A 219 -39.39 -10.48 -1.09
N GLY A 220 -39.66 -9.83 0.04
CA GLY A 220 -40.35 -10.39 1.21
C GLY A 220 -39.42 -10.84 2.36
N PRO A 221 -39.99 -11.06 3.56
CA PRO A 221 -39.23 -11.32 4.80
C PRO A 221 -38.48 -12.65 4.77
N GLU A 222 -38.96 -13.67 4.05
CA GLU A 222 -38.33 -15.00 3.98
C GLU A 222 -36.99 -14.98 3.23
N MET A 223 -36.89 -14.17 2.16
CA MET A 223 -35.66 -14.00 1.40
C MET A 223 -34.62 -13.20 2.19
N ALA A 224 -35.07 -12.12 2.85
CA ALA A 224 -34.23 -11.33 3.74
C ALA A 224 -33.73 -12.16 4.95
N PHE A 225 -34.53 -13.08 5.48
CA PHE A 225 -34.09 -14.02 6.53
C PHE A 225 -32.96 -14.94 6.07
N ASN A 226 -33.05 -15.51 4.87
CA ASN A 226 -31.97 -16.34 4.31
C ASN A 226 -30.69 -15.52 4.08
N TRP A 227 -30.81 -14.26 3.68
CA TRP A 227 -29.69 -13.35 3.55
C TRP A 227 -29.03 -13.06 4.91
N ILE A 228 -29.83 -12.80 5.95
CA ILE A 228 -29.37 -12.60 7.32
C ILE A 228 -28.55 -13.79 7.80
N ILE A 229 -29.06 -15.01 7.67
CA ILE A 229 -28.35 -16.20 8.13
C ILE A 229 -26.99 -16.36 7.43
N ALA A 230 -26.91 -16.02 6.14
CA ALA A 230 -25.66 -16.11 5.39
C ALA A 230 -24.61 -15.05 5.80
N HIS A 231 -25.04 -13.90 6.32
CA HIS A 231 -24.16 -12.75 6.59
C HIS A 231 -24.06 -12.39 8.09
N MET A 232 -24.75 -13.12 8.99
CA MET A 232 -24.78 -12.80 10.43
C MET A 232 -23.43 -12.97 11.15
N GLU A 233 -22.47 -13.68 10.56
CA GLU A 233 -21.12 -13.86 11.10
C GLU A 233 -20.14 -12.76 10.65
N GLU A 234 -20.61 -11.78 9.88
CA GLU A 234 -19.80 -10.65 9.43
C GLU A 234 -19.69 -9.56 10.52
N PRO A 235 -18.50 -9.00 10.77
CA PRO A 235 -18.28 -8.04 11.85
C PRO A 235 -19.02 -6.70 11.64
N ASP A 236 -19.35 -6.37 10.39
CA ASP A 236 -20.09 -5.17 9.94
C ASP A 236 -21.60 -5.42 9.78
N PHE A 237 -22.08 -6.62 10.10
CA PHE A 237 -23.47 -7.04 9.93
C PHE A 237 -24.48 -6.09 10.60
N ALA A 238 -24.15 -5.55 11.77
CA ALA A 238 -25.00 -4.64 12.55
C ALA A 238 -24.71 -3.13 12.30
N GLU A 239 -23.78 -2.79 11.41
CA GLU A 239 -23.51 -1.38 11.10
C GLU A 239 -24.61 -0.77 10.21
N PRO A 240 -24.93 0.53 10.36
CA PRO A 240 -25.95 1.19 9.55
C PRO A 240 -25.59 1.20 8.05
N LEU A 241 -26.61 1.06 7.19
CA LEU A 241 -26.49 1.24 5.74
C LEU A 241 -26.04 2.65 5.41
N THR A 242 -24.81 2.81 4.93
CA THR A 242 -24.32 4.06 4.34
C THR A 242 -24.69 4.09 2.85
N LEU A 243 -25.92 4.48 2.55
CA LEU A 243 -26.30 4.78 1.17
C LEU A 243 -25.62 6.09 0.73
N PRO A 244 -24.91 6.15 -0.40
CA PRO A 244 -24.45 7.41 -0.97
C PRO A 244 -25.64 8.10 -1.64
N SER A 245 -26.56 8.63 -0.83
CA SER A 245 -27.59 9.56 -1.27
C SER A 245 -27.67 10.68 -0.24
N MET A 246 -27.13 11.83 -0.65
CA MET A 246 -27.61 13.17 -0.35
C MET A 246 -28.32 13.39 1.00
N LEU A 247 -27.64 14.13 1.88
CA LEU A 247 -28.23 14.97 2.94
C LEU A 247 -29.16 14.24 3.92
N ASP A 248 -28.68 13.99 5.14
CA ASP A 248 -29.61 13.88 6.27
C ASP A 248 -29.21 14.83 7.42
N PRO A 249 -30.15 15.61 7.97
CA PRO A 249 -29.92 16.56 9.05
C PRO A 249 -29.92 15.85 10.42
N GLY A 250 -28.93 16.14 11.24
CA GLY A 250 -28.84 15.62 12.61
C GLY A 250 -29.99 16.08 13.52
N PRO A 251 -30.26 15.35 14.62
CA PRO A 251 -31.42 15.56 15.46
C PRO A 251 -31.29 16.82 16.32
N SER A 252 -32.45 17.43 16.55
CA SER A 252 -32.65 18.66 17.30
C SER A 252 -32.36 18.50 18.79
N THR A 253 -31.48 19.35 19.34
CA THR A 253 -31.55 19.79 20.73
C THR A 253 -31.53 21.32 20.76
N SER A 254 -32.62 21.86 21.31
CA SER A 254 -32.93 23.27 21.43
C SER A 254 -32.11 23.95 22.54
N GLU A 255 -31.45 25.06 22.23
CA GLU A 255 -31.58 26.34 22.95
C GLU A 255 -30.94 27.48 22.12
N SER A 256 -31.69 28.58 21.96
CA SER A 256 -31.38 29.80 21.19
C SER A 256 -30.94 30.94 22.17
N PRO A 257 -30.49 32.16 21.78
CA PRO A 257 -30.74 32.81 20.47
C PRO A 257 -29.66 33.76 19.89
N VAL A 258 -30.00 34.21 18.67
CA VAL A 258 -29.61 35.44 17.94
C VAL A 258 -28.31 35.44 17.12
N GLY A 259 -28.49 35.23 15.80
CA GLY A 259 -27.93 36.15 14.80
C GLY A 259 -26.70 35.71 14.02
N ALA A 260 -26.86 34.81 13.05
CA ALA A 260 -26.09 34.81 11.79
C ALA A 260 -26.76 33.86 10.77
N ALA A 261 -26.83 34.29 9.51
CA ALA A 261 -27.33 33.51 8.38
C ALA A 261 -26.55 32.20 8.17
N PRO A 262 -27.12 31.16 7.51
CA PRO A 262 -26.36 29.97 7.14
C PRO A 262 -25.42 30.34 5.99
N LEU A 263 -24.19 30.71 6.32
CA LEU A 263 -23.10 30.75 5.35
C LEU A 263 -22.73 29.30 5.01
N GLY A 264 -22.67 29.01 3.71
CA GLY A 264 -22.65 27.67 3.16
C GLY A 264 -21.52 26.76 3.65
N ASN A 265 -21.68 25.48 3.34
CA ASN A 265 -20.72 24.36 3.48
C ASN A 265 -19.38 24.56 2.73
N SER A 266 -18.91 25.80 2.55
CA SER A 266 -17.62 26.12 1.96
C SER A 266 -16.53 26.04 3.03
N PRO A 267 -15.42 25.31 2.77
CA PRO A 267 -14.28 25.30 3.68
C PRO A 267 -13.73 26.70 3.92
N PRO A 268 -13.06 26.95 5.07
CA PRO A 268 -12.41 28.23 5.34
C PRO A 268 -11.46 28.63 4.22
N GLU A 269 -11.64 29.82 3.65
CA GLU A 269 -10.83 30.34 2.53
C GLU A 269 -9.34 30.41 2.88
N GLU A 270 -9.00 30.62 4.16
CA GLU A 270 -7.62 30.60 4.66
C GLU A 270 -6.98 29.22 4.49
N SER A 271 -7.69 28.13 4.81
CA SER A 271 -7.22 26.76 4.61
C SER A 271 -7.05 26.44 3.12
N ILE A 272 -7.99 26.89 2.28
CA ILE A 272 -7.90 26.74 0.82
C ILE A 272 -6.69 27.50 0.28
N ALA A 273 -6.44 28.72 0.75
CA ALA A 273 -5.29 29.53 0.33
C ALA A 273 -3.96 28.89 0.75
N ILE A 274 -3.89 28.29 1.95
CA ILE A 274 -2.71 27.54 2.40
C ILE A 274 -2.46 26.34 1.47
N LEU A 275 -3.47 25.52 1.18
CA LEU A 275 -3.33 24.37 0.27
C LEU A 275 -2.97 24.79 -1.15
N THR A 276 -3.59 25.87 -1.65
CA THR A 276 -3.28 26.43 -2.96
C THR A 276 -1.84 26.96 -3.02
N SER A 277 -1.35 27.57 -1.94
CA SER A 277 0.04 28.04 -1.83
C SER A 277 1.06 26.90 -1.82
N MET A 278 0.68 25.71 -1.35
CA MET A 278 1.49 24.49 -1.41
C MET A 278 1.55 23.89 -2.82
N GLY A 279 0.74 24.41 -3.76
CA GLY A 279 0.74 24.01 -5.16
C GLY A 279 -0.41 23.12 -5.56
N PHE A 280 -1.42 22.93 -4.71
CA PHE A 280 -2.59 22.12 -5.03
C PHE A 280 -3.68 22.94 -5.74
N PRO A 281 -4.41 22.36 -6.70
CA PRO A 281 -5.56 23.02 -7.30
C PRO A 281 -6.63 23.39 -6.26
N ARG A 282 -7.33 24.51 -6.50
CA ARG A 282 -8.37 25.00 -5.59
C ARG A 282 -9.53 24.02 -5.45
N SER A 283 -9.94 23.37 -6.54
CA SER A 283 -10.99 22.33 -6.57
C SER A 283 -10.63 21.16 -5.65
N HIS A 284 -9.42 20.62 -5.82
CA HIS A 284 -8.91 19.53 -5.00
C HIS A 284 -8.81 19.93 -3.52
N SER A 285 -8.28 21.12 -3.23
CA SER A 285 -8.19 21.66 -1.88
C SER A 285 -9.56 21.74 -1.18
N ILE A 286 -10.60 22.13 -1.92
CA ILE A 286 -11.98 22.18 -1.41
C ILE A 286 -12.51 20.77 -1.13
N ASN A 287 -12.29 19.81 -2.05
CA ASN A 287 -12.75 18.44 -1.89
C ASN A 287 -12.07 17.75 -0.69
N ALA A 288 -10.77 17.95 -0.54
CA ALA A 288 -10.01 17.44 0.60
C ALA A 288 -10.50 17.99 1.93
N LEU A 289 -10.73 19.32 2.02
CA LEU A 289 -11.24 19.93 3.24
C LEU A 289 -12.68 19.50 3.55
N LYS A 290 -13.51 19.27 2.53
CA LYS A 290 -14.86 18.71 2.73
C LYS A 290 -14.79 17.27 3.26
N ALA A 291 -13.92 16.43 2.70
CA ALA A 291 -13.74 15.04 3.13
C ALA A 291 -13.20 14.92 4.57
N THR A 292 -12.52 15.95 5.08
CA THR A 292 -11.83 15.91 6.38
C THR A 292 -12.45 16.82 7.44
N ASN A 293 -13.71 17.24 7.25
CA ASN A 293 -14.43 18.14 8.16
C ASN A 293 -13.65 19.44 8.45
N ASN A 294 -13.09 20.05 7.40
CA ASN A 294 -12.30 21.29 7.43
C ASN A 294 -11.00 21.21 8.24
N ASN A 295 -10.48 20.01 8.53
CA ASN A 295 -9.18 19.84 9.18
C ASN A 295 -8.05 19.91 8.14
N LEU A 296 -7.21 20.94 8.23
CA LEU A 296 -6.11 21.20 7.28
C LEU A 296 -5.09 20.06 7.22
N GLU A 297 -4.66 19.51 8.36
CA GLU A 297 -3.63 18.46 8.40
C GLU A 297 -4.13 17.17 7.75
N ARG A 298 -5.38 16.80 8.04
CA ARG A 298 -6.04 15.65 7.41
C ARG A 298 -6.29 15.90 5.93
N ALA A 299 -6.66 17.12 5.54
CA ALA A 299 -6.86 17.47 4.13
C ALA A 299 -5.57 17.34 3.33
N LEU A 300 -4.43 17.74 3.90
CA LEU A 300 -3.12 17.54 3.28
C LEU A 300 -2.81 16.06 3.05
N ASP A 301 -2.99 15.22 4.08
CA ASP A 301 -2.80 13.77 3.95
C ASP A 301 -3.75 13.14 2.91
N TRP A 302 -5.00 13.60 2.89
CA TRP A 302 -6.00 13.17 1.91
C TRP A 302 -5.57 13.48 0.47
N ILE A 303 -5.06 14.69 0.21
CA ILE A 303 -4.58 15.10 -1.12
C ILE A 303 -3.41 14.24 -1.60
N PHE A 304 -2.49 13.86 -0.70
CA PHE A 304 -1.35 13.01 -1.07
C PHE A 304 -1.73 11.53 -1.28
N THR A 305 -2.78 11.07 -0.60
CA THR A 305 -3.27 9.69 -0.72
C THR A 305 -4.27 9.52 -1.87
N HIS A 306 -4.92 10.60 -2.30
CA HIS A 306 -5.86 10.66 -3.42
C HIS A 306 -5.40 11.71 -4.44
N PRO A 307 -4.21 11.57 -5.06
CA PRO A 307 -3.81 12.44 -6.16
C PRO A 307 -4.85 12.31 -7.28
N GLU A 308 -5.15 13.42 -7.98
CA GLU A 308 -6.25 13.50 -8.95
C GLU A 308 -6.37 12.24 -9.82
N GLU A 309 -7.46 11.50 -9.66
CA GLU A 309 -8.07 10.85 -10.82
C GLU A 309 -8.56 12.03 -11.66
N GLU A 310 -7.74 12.49 -12.61
CA GLU A 310 -8.22 13.45 -13.60
C GLU A 310 -9.42 12.80 -14.28
N GLU A 311 -10.63 13.25 -13.92
CA GLU A 311 -11.86 12.90 -14.59
C GLU A 311 -11.64 13.12 -16.09
N SER A 312 -11.66 12.01 -16.84
CA SER A 312 -11.49 11.93 -18.28
C SER A 312 -12.61 12.62 -19.09
N ASP A 313 -13.41 13.47 -18.47
CA ASP A 313 -14.71 13.91 -18.99
C ASP A 313 -14.80 15.41 -19.34
N ALA A 314 -13.68 16.14 -19.39
CA ALA A 314 -13.71 17.59 -19.60
C ALA A 314 -13.09 18.13 -20.91
N LEU A 315 -12.73 17.30 -21.90
CA LEU A 315 -12.13 17.78 -23.18
C LEU A 315 -12.56 17.04 -24.47
N SER A 316 -13.70 16.36 -24.51
CA SER A 316 -14.17 15.64 -25.72
C SER A 316 -15.35 16.28 -26.46
N ASP A 317 -15.75 17.52 -26.15
CA ASP A 317 -16.91 18.15 -26.81
C ASP A 317 -16.57 19.52 -27.41
N MET A 318 -16.01 19.51 -28.62
CA MET A 318 -16.15 20.53 -29.68
C MET A 318 -15.15 20.28 -30.82
N ALA A 319 -15.42 19.31 -31.69
CA ALA A 319 -14.89 19.33 -33.05
C ALA A 319 -15.70 18.40 -33.96
N ASP A 320 -16.78 18.90 -34.54
CA ASP A 320 -17.36 18.34 -35.76
C ASP A 320 -17.91 19.46 -36.64
N THR A 321 -17.19 19.81 -37.71
CA THR A 321 -17.73 20.31 -38.99
C THR A 321 -16.67 20.17 -40.11
N GLU A 322 -16.60 18.97 -40.73
CA GLU A 322 -16.62 18.70 -42.20
C GLU A 322 -15.52 19.26 -43.19
N PRO A 323 -15.34 18.70 -44.43
CA PRO A 323 -14.06 18.10 -44.89
C PRO A 323 -13.52 18.57 -46.28
N ASN A 324 -12.51 17.83 -46.82
CA ASN A 324 -11.87 17.84 -48.18
C ASN A 324 -10.78 18.92 -48.42
N ASP A 325 -9.69 18.74 -49.19
CA ASP A 325 -9.29 17.78 -50.22
C ASP A 325 -7.74 17.76 -50.40
N ILE A 326 -7.26 16.80 -51.18
CA ILE A 326 -5.91 16.27 -51.41
C ILE A 326 -4.97 17.23 -52.18
N THR A 327 -3.66 17.30 -51.84
CA THR A 327 -2.56 17.47 -52.82
C THR A 327 -1.21 16.91 -52.33
N PHE A 328 -0.46 16.35 -53.28
CA PHE A 328 0.72 15.49 -53.18
C PHE A 328 2.10 16.22 -53.09
N SER A 329 3.08 15.51 -52.50
CA SER A 329 4.51 15.35 -52.93
C SER A 329 5.67 15.92 -52.08
N ASN A 330 6.32 14.99 -51.37
CA ASN A 330 7.73 14.56 -51.51
C ASN A 330 8.91 15.35 -50.87
N ALA A 331 9.64 14.65 -49.97
CA ALA A 331 11.10 14.36 -50.01
C ALA A 331 11.86 14.51 -48.66
N ASN A 332 12.08 13.35 -48.01
CA ASN A 332 13.35 12.83 -47.47
C ASN A 332 14.27 13.70 -46.56
N SER A 333 14.39 13.32 -45.28
CA SER A 333 15.69 13.22 -44.59
C SER A 333 15.58 12.50 -43.23
N HIS A 334 16.45 11.49 -43.07
CA HIS A 334 16.69 10.67 -41.89
C HIS A 334 16.85 11.43 -40.56
N SER A 335 16.20 10.92 -39.50
CA SER A 335 16.88 10.69 -38.21
C SER A 335 16.08 9.74 -37.33
N ASP A 336 16.75 8.66 -36.99
CA ASP A 336 16.48 7.65 -35.97
C ASP A 336 15.94 8.22 -34.64
N SER A 337 14.80 7.72 -34.19
CA SER A 337 14.26 7.89 -32.83
C SER A 337 13.10 6.90 -32.65
N THR A 338 13.41 5.62 -32.44
CA THR A 338 12.46 4.65 -31.89
C THR A 338 12.28 4.93 -30.40
N LEU A 339 11.49 5.94 -30.08
CA LEU A 339 10.85 6.08 -28.76
C LEU A 339 9.35 6.10 -29.03
N SER A 340 8.73 4.95 -28.80
CA SER A 340 7.28 4.86 -28.70
C SER A 340 6.81 5.91 -27.70
N PRO A 341 5.85 6.78 -28.03
CA PRO A 341 5.32 7.72 -27.07
C PRO A 341 4.61 6.93 -25.96
N ASP A 342 4.82 7.40 -24.74
CA ASP A 342 4.25 6.89 -23.50
C ASP A 342 2.77 6.52 -23.68
N ARG A 343 2.43 5.28 -23.34
CA ARG A 343 1.05 4.94 -23.03
C ARG A 343 0.68 5.77 -21.80
N ASP A 344 -0.37 6.55 -21.95
CA ASP A 344 -1.08 7.26 -20.89
C ASP A 344 -0.98 6.52 -19.55
N ALA A 345 -0.20 7.08 -18.62
CA ALA A 345 -0.06 6.53 -17.29
C ALA A 345 -0.69 7.52 -16.31
N SER A 346 -1.97 7.32 -16.03
CA SER A 346 -2.70 7.81 -14.86
C SER A 346 -2.14 7.24 -13.54
N GLY A 347 -0.82 7.04 -13.47
CA GLY A 347 -0.12 6.33 -12.40
C GLY A 347 1.07 7.12 -11.85
N PRO A 348 1.57 6.73 -10.67
CA PRO A 348 2.67 7.42 -10.00
C PRO A 348 3.94 7.45 -10.88
N ARG A 349 4.59 8.61 -11.00
CA ARG A 349 5.86 8.75 -11.74
C ARG A 349 6.93 7.86 -11.12
N VAL A 350 7.41 6.86 -11.85
CA VAL A 350 8.48 5.93 -11.41
C VAL A 350 9.55 5.76 -12.48
N LYS A 351 10.82 5.71 -12.08
CA LYS A 351 11.98 5.55 -12.98
C LYS A 351 12.40 4.08 -13.06
N ASP A 352 11.79 3.30 -13.93
CA ASP A 352 12.11 1.87 -14.06
C ASP A 352 13.46 1.58 -14.77
N GLY A 353 14.05 0.41 -14.54
CA GLY A 353 15.33 -0.01 -15.12
C GLY A 353 15.75 -1.45 -14.74
N PRO A 354 16.98 -1.87 -15.09
CA PRO A 354 17.46 -3.22 -14.75
C PRO A 354 17.58 -3.42 -13.24
N GLY A 355 17.24 -4.62 -12.75
CA GLY A 355 17.29 -4.97 -11.33
C GLY A 355 18.69 -5.28 -10.80
N ARG A 356 19.74 -4.63 -11.32
CA ARG A 356 21.13 -4.87 -10.93
C ARG A 356 21.68 -3.66 -10.21
N TYR A 357 22.32 -3.87 -9.06
CA TYR A 357 22.75 -2.81 -8.19
C TYR A 357 24.15 -3.04 -7.61
N GLU A 358 24.78 -1.94 -7.22
CA GLU A 358 26.00 -1.92 -6.41
C GLU A 358 25.75 -1.20 -5.08
N LEU A 359 26.33 -1.71 -4.00
CA LEU A 359 26.21 -1.11 -2.67
C LEU A 359 26.92 0.26 -2.66
N PHE A 360 26.12 1.31 -2.40
CA PHE A 360 26.56 2.70 -2.42
C PHE A 360 26.81 3.24 -1.01
N ALA A 361 25.89 2.98 -0.08
CA ALA A 361 25.99 3.45 1.30
C ALA A 361 25.21 2.56 2.27
N PHE A 362 25.49 2.68 3.55
CA PHE A 362 24.66 2.09 4.60
C PHE A 362 24.71 2.89 5.90
N ILE A 363 23.61 2.86 6.65
CA ILE A 363 23.43 3.46 7.96
C ILE A 363 23.44 2.35 8.99
N SER A 364 24.24 2.51 10.05
CA SER A 364 24.38 1.54 11.13
C SER A 364 23.85 2.13 12.44
N HIS A 365 22.96 1.38 13.10
CA HIS A 365 22.57 1.63 14.48
C HIS A 365 23.49 0.85 15.42
N MET A 366 24.34 1.52 16.18
CA MET A 366 25.26 0.93 17.15
C MET A 366 24.62 0.93 18.55
N GLY A 367 24.58 -0.23 19.20
CA GLY A 367 23.96 -0.43 20.52
C GLY A 367 23.03 -1.62 20.56
N ALA A 368 22.81 -2.19 21.75
CA ALA A 368 21.92 -3.35 21.95
C ALA A 368 20.47 -2.94 22.30
N SER A 369 20.28 -1.69 22.75
CA SER A 369 18.98 -1.14 23.13
C SER A 369 18.15 -0.79 21.89
N THR A 370 16.83 -0.87 22.03
CA THR A 370 15.86 -0.32 21.07
C THR A 370 15.58 1.16 21.33
N MET A 371 15.79 1.61 22.56
CA MET A 371 15.49 2.97 23.03
C MET A 371 16.69 3.92 22.95
N SER A 372 17.88 3.39 22.71
CA SER A 372 19.11 4.17 22.64
C SER A 372 20.16 3.50 21.75
N GLY A 373 21.05 4.33 21.22
CA GLY A 373 22.19 3.90 20.45
C GLY A 373 22.80 5.07 19.69
N HIS A 374 23.72 4.75 18.78
CA HIS A 374 24.47 5.75 18.01
C HIS A 374 24.37 5.44 16.53
N TYR A 375 24.05 6.44 15.71
CA TYR A 375 23.95 6.28 14.27
C TYR A 375 25.21 6.79 13.59
N VAL A 376 25.75 5.95 12.70
CA VAL A 376 26.83 6.32 11.79
C VAL A 376 26.47 5.88 10.39
N CYS A 377 26.99 6.54 9.36
CA CYS A 377 26.84 6.08 8.00
C CYS A 377 28.19 5.85 7.33
N HIS A 378 28.21 4.88 6.43
CA HIS A 378 29.34 4.59 5.56
C HIS A 378 28.88 4.85 4.13
N ILE A 379 29.67 5.64 3.39
CA ILE A 379 29.37 5.99 2.00
C ILE A 379 30.59 5.66 1.15
N LYS A 380 30.37 4.98 0.03
CA LYS A 380 31.41 4.72 -0.97
C LYS A 380 31.55 5.95 -1.87
N LYS A 381 32.68 6.64 -1.78
CA LYS A 381 33.02 7.82 -2.59
C LYS A 381 34.32 7.55 -3.33
N GLU A 382 34.33 7.77 -4.65
CA GLU A 382 35.52 7.57 -5.48
C GLU A 382 36.16 6.17 -5.29
N GLY A 383 35.32 5.14 -5.15
CA GLY A 383 35.75 3.76 -4.91
C GLY A 383 36.24 3.45 -3.49
N ARG A 384 36.26 4.43 -2.58
CA ARG A 384 36.73 4.28 -1.19
C ARG A 384 35.58 4.44 -0.19
N TRP A 385 35.62 3.67 0.89
CA TRP A 385 34.63 3.75 1.95
C TRP A 385 35.02 4.83 2.97
N VAL A 386 34.07 5.70 3.31
CA VAL A 386 34.25 6.76 4.30
C VAL A 386 33.18 6.61 5.37
N ILE A 387 33.60 6.60 6.64
CA ILE A 387 32.70 6.65 7.79
C ILE A 387 32.41 8.11 8.15
N TYR A 388 31.14 8.43 8.30
CA TYR A 388 30.63 9.68 8.83
C TYR A 388 30.04 9.41 10.21
N ASN A 389 30.72 9.92 11.23
CA ASN A 389 30.31 9.83 12.63
C ASN A 389 30.29 11.26 13.20
N ASP A 390 29.15 11.92 13.05
CA ASP A 390 28.95 13.32 13.40
C ASP A 390 30.03 14.23 12.77
N HIS A 391 30.86 14.85 13.61
CA HIS A 391 31.97 15.72 13.21
C HIS A 391 33.21 14.95 12.76
N LYS A 392 33.27 13.63 12.96
CA LYS A 392 34.41 12.78 12.59
C LYS A 392 34.14 12.10 11.25
N VAL A 393 34.99 12.43 10.28
CA VAL A 393 34.95 11.84 8.94
C VAL A 393 36.29 11.17 8.66
N CYS A 394 36.27 9.85 8.48
CA CYS A 394 37.49 9.05 8.34
C CYS A 394 37.35 8.06 7.19
N LEU A 395 38.48 7.68 6.60
CA LEU A 395 38.53 6.54 5.67
C LEU A 395 38.30 5.24 6.46
N SER A 396 37.42 4.37 5.94
CA SER A 396 37.09 3.08 6.53
C SER A 396 37.62 1.97 5.62
N GLU A 397 38.76 1.37 5.98
CA GLU A 397 39.36 0.29 5.19
C GLU A 397 38.56 -1.01 5.27
N ARG A 398 37.92 -1.26 6.43
CA ARG A 398 37.12 -2.45 6.72
C ARG A 398 35.73 -2.02 7.20
N PRO A 399 34.85 -1.57 6.29
CA PRO A 399 33.51 -1.14 6.65
C PRO A 399 32.71 -2.33 7.21
N PRO A 400 32.00 -2.17 8.34
CA PRO A 400 31.19 -3.23 8.97
C PRO A 400 29.84 -3.38 8.24
N LYS A 401 29.91 -3.81 6.97
CA LYS A 401 28.74 -3.97 6.10
C LYS A 401 27.73 -4.97 6.66
N ASP A 402 28.17 -5.88 7.52
CA ASP A 402 27.35 -6.92 8.12
C ASP A 402 26.45 -6.43 9.26
N LEU A 403 26.75 -5.26 9.82
CA LEU A 403 26.07 -4.70 10.99
C LEU A 403 25.13 -3.52 10.65
N GLY A 404 25.08 -3.14 9.36
CA GLY A 404 24.21 -2.07 8.87
C GLY A 404 22.72 -2.34 9.13
N TYR A 405 21.96 -1.26 9.18
CA TYR A 405 20.51 -1.26 9.41
C TYR A 405 19.75 -0.93 8.14
N ILE A 406 20.10 0.19 7.50
CA ILE A 406 19.52 0.65 6.23
C ILE A 406 20.64 0.69 5.21
N TYR A 407 20.45 0.06 4.05
CA TYR A 407 21.40 0.00 2.97
C TYR A 407 20.85 0.74 1.76
N PHE A 408 21.74 1.34 1.00
CA PHE A 408 21.45 2.08 -0.22
C PHE A 408 22.24 1.43 -1.35
N TYR A 409 21.51 0.95 -2.34
CA TYR A 409 22.03 0.30 -3.53
C TYR A 409 21.79 1.22 -4.72
N HIS A 410 22.83 1.49 -5.51
CA HIS A 410 22.73 2.30 -6.73
C HIS A 410 22.62 1.38 -7.94
N ARG A 411 21.65 1.65 -8.82
CA ARG A 411 21.38 0.84 -10.00
C ARG A 411 22.54 0.93 -11.00
N LEU A 412 22.95 -0.22 -11.51
CA LEU A 412 23.95 -0.30 -12.57
C LEU A 412 23.28 -0.03 -13.91
N SER A 413 23.84 0.89 -14.69
CA SER A 413 23.42 1.12 -16.07
C SER A 413 23.60 -0.18 -16.88
N SER A 414 22.59 -0.58 -17.64
CA SER A 414 22.75 -1.62 -18.65
C SER A 414 23.79 -1.16 -19.66
N SER A 415 25.00 -1.73 -19.59
CA SER A 415 26.04 -1.57 -20.62
C SER A 415 25.79 -2.54 -21.76
#